data_AF-A0A0R0C4I2-F1
#
_entry.id   AF-A0A0R0C4I2-F1
#
_cell.length_a   1.000
_cell.length_b   1.000
_cell.length_c   1.000
_cell.angle_alpha   90.00
_cell.angle_beta   90.00
_cell.angle_gamma   90.00
#
_symmetry.space_group_name_H-M   'P 1'
#
loop_
_entity.id
_entity.type
_entity.pdbx_description
1 polymer ?
#
loop_
_entity_poly.entity_id
_entity_poly.type
_entity_poly.pdbx_seq_one_letter_code
_entity_poly.pdbx_strand_id
1 'polypeptide(L)'
;LRLKGVEELARYLVKEIQDVYRLQGVKINDKHIEVISRQMLRKVEITDQGSSKFLNGEQAERQRVIEENAKLVARNELPARFDPVLLGITKASLATESFISAASFQETTRVLTEAAVRGTSDNLRGLKENVIVGRLIPAGTGLAYHAQRRRNASGLTDSELQTLSGSAAVATEVAAPEAEQASGGEE
;
A
#
# COMPACT_ATOMS: atom_id res chain seq x y z
N LEU A 1 -16.20 11.40 -9.97
CA LEU A 1 -15.87 9.99 -9.76
C LEU A 1 -16.35 9.09 -10.88
N ARG A 2 -17.64 8.74 -10.95
CA ARG A 2 -18.16 7.81 -11.98
C ARG A 2 -18.02 8.30 -13.43
N LEU A 3 -18.08 9.62 -13.64
CA LEU A 3 -18.02 10.22 -14.98
C LEU A 3 -16.61 10.72 -15.34
N LYS A 4 -16.02 11.56 -14.48
CA LYS A 4 -14.73 12.23 -14.75
C LYS A 4 -13.51 11.55 -14.10
N GLY A 5 -13.68 10.39 -13.48
CA GLY A 5 -12.60 9.66 -12.81
C GLY A 5 -12.21 10.18 -11.42
N VAL A 6 -11.10 9.64 -10.92
CA VAL A 6 -10.54 9.87 -9.57
C VAL A 6 -9.74 11.16 -9.50
N GLU A 7 -8.93 11.45 -10.51
CA GLU A 7 -8.05 12.63 -10.55
C GLU A 7 -8.83 13.94 -10.52
N GLU A 8 -9.90 14.01 -11.33
CA GLU A 8 -10.73 15.21 -11.37
C GLU A 8 -11.51 15.41 -10.07
N LEU A 9 -11.94 14.31 -9.42
CA LEU A 9 -12.55 14.41 -8.09
C LEU A 9 -11.55 14.93 -7.06
N ALA A 10 -10.32 14.40 -7.05
CA ALA A 10 -9.29 14.83 -6.12
C ALA A 10 -8.98 16.33 -6.29
N ARG A 11 -8.82 16.78 -7.54
CA ARG A 11 -8.61 18.20 -7.87
C ARG A 11 -9.77 19.08 -7.39
N TYR A 12 -11.00 18.64 -7.61
CA TYR A 12 -12.20 19.35 -7.14
C TYR A 12 -12.21 19.46 -5.61
N LEU A 13 -11.99 18.36 -4.89
CA LEU A 13 -11.99 18.36 -3.42
C LEU A 13 -10.91 19.28 -2.85
N VAL A 14 -9.69 19.23 -3.40
CA VAL A 14 -8.60 20.12 -2.96
C VAL A 14 -8.99 21.57 -3.17
N LYS A 15 -9.49 21.92 -4.35
CA LYS A 15 -9.88 23.30 -4.67
C LYS A 15 -10.96 23.83 -3.71
N GLU A 16 -12.09 23.12 -3.59
CA GLU A 16 -13.22 23.58 -2.77
C GLU A 16 -12.85 23.72 -1.29
N ILE A 17 -12.08 22.77 -0.75
CA ILE A 17 -11.63 22.83 0.64
C ILE A 17 -10.63 23.99 0.82
N GLN A 18 -9.68 24.15 -0.10
CA GLN A 18 -8.68 25.20 -0.04
C GLN A 18 -9.29 26.59 -0.13
N ASP A 19 -10.33 26.78 -0.94
CA ASP A 19 -11.00 28.08 -1.11
C ASP A 19 -11.67 28.53 0.19
N VAL A 20 -12.23 27.60 1.00
CA VAL A 20 -12.75 27.92 2.34
C VAL A 20 -11.63 28.33 3.31
N TYR A 21 -10.50 27.62 3.33
CA TYR A 21 -9.37 27.98 4.19
C TYR A 21 -8.74 29.32 3.78
N ARG A 22 -8.63 29.58 2.47
CA ARG A 22 -8.16 30.86 1.92
C ARG A 22 -9.09 32.00 2.31
N LEU A 23 -10.40 31.79 2.25
CA LEU A 23 -11.40 32.78 2.66
C LEU A 23 -11.24 33.17 4.14
N GLN A 24 -10.86 32.21 5.00
CA GLN A 24 -10.58 32.44 6.42
C GLN A 24 -9.15 32.94 6.69
N GLY A 25 -8.34 33.16 5.65
CA GLY A 25 -6.95 33.63 5.77
C GLY A 25 -5.96 32.58 6.29
N VAL A 26 -6.37 31.31 6.37
CA VAL A 26 -5.54 30.21 6.89
C VAL A 26 -4.77 29.56 5.74
N LYS A 27 -3.44 29.48 5.88
CA LYS A 27 -2.57 28.81 4.90
C LYS A 27 -2.39 27.34 5.27
N ILE A 28 -2.85 26.44 4.39
CA ILE A 28 -2.63 25.00 4.49
C ILE A 28 -2.03 24.47 3.18
N ASN A 29 -1.15 23.48 3.27
CA ASN A 29 -0.57 22.84 2.11
C ASN A 29 -1.52 21.78 1.53
N ASP A 30 -1.75 21.82 0.22
CA ASP A 30 -2.62 20.91 -0.53
C ASP A 30 -2.31 19.42 -0.25
N LYS A 31 -1.03 19.08 0.00
CA LYS A 31 -0.60 17.71 0.34
C LYS A 31 -1.38 17.11 1.51
N HIS A 32 -1.78 17.92 2.50
CA HIS A 32 -2.57 17.42 3.63
C HIS A 32 -3.98 17.00 3.20
N ILE A 33 -4.61 17.81 2.34
CA ILE A 33 -5.95 17.53 1.83
C ILE A 33 -5.90 16.31 0.92
N GLU A 34 -4.92 16.22 0.03
CA GLU A 34 -4.71 15.05 -0.84
C GLU A 34 -4.53 13.75 -0.04
N VAL A 35 -3.80 13.81 1.08
CA VAL A 35 -3.63 12.65 1.95
C VAL A 35 -4.97 12.19 2.54
N ILE A 36 -5.84 13.12 2.93
CA ILE A 36 -7.18 12.80 3.43
C ILE A 36 -8.07 12.25 2.31
N SER A 37 -8.09 12.91 1.14
CA SER A 37 -8.87 12.44 -0.02
C SER A 37 -8.46 11.04 -0.46
N ARG A 38 -7.17 10.69 -0.36
CA ARG A 38 -6.68 9.33 -0.61
C ARG A 38 -7.29 8.33 0.37
N GLN A 39 -7.44 8.67 1.65
CA GLN A 39 -8.08 7.80 2.65
C GLN A 39 -9.56 7.58 2.34
N MET A 40 -10.25 8.61 1.84
CA MET A 40 -11.66 8.51 1.43
C MET A 40 -11.90 7.62 0.21
N LEU A 41 -10.86 7.36 -0.60
CA LEU A 41 -10.90 6.55 -1.84
C LEU A 41 -10.23 5.18 -1.68
N ARG A 42 -10.07 4.69 -0.44
CA ARG A 42 -9.40 3.41 -0.17
C ARG A 42 -10.20 2.16 -0.57
N LYS A 43 -11.51 2.29 -0.76
CA LYS A 43 -12.38 1.16 -1.08
C LYS A 43 -12.79 1.19 -2.54
N VAL A 44 -12.95 0.00 -3.09
CA VAL A 44 -13.44 -0.24 -4.45
C VAL A 44 -14.58 -1.25 -4.38
N GLU A 45 -15.52 -1.14 -5.30
CA GLU A 45 -16.62 -2.08 -5.49
C GLU A 45 -16.33 -2.94 -6.70
N ILE A 46 -16.42 -4.26 -6.55
CA ILE A 46 -16.14 -5.20 -7.63
C ILE A 46 -17.33 -5.24 -8.59
N THR A 47 -17.09 -4.90 -9.86
CA THR A 47 -18.11 -4.96 -10.91
C THR A 47 -18.10 -6.30 -11.62
N ASP A 48 -16.90 -6.87 -11.82
CA ASP A 48 -16.71 -8.20 -12.39
C ASP A 48 -15.58 -8.91 -11.64
N GLN A 49 -15.90 -10.05 -11.04
CA GLN A 49 -14.96 -10.88 -10.29
C GLN A 49 -13.87 -11.51 -11.16
N GLY A 50 -14.07 -11.68 -12.47
CA GLY A 50 -13.11 -12.40 -13.32
C GLY A 50 -12.76 -13.79 -12.76
N SER A 51 -11.47 -14.11 -12.68
CA SER A 51 -10.94 -15.33 -12.04
C SER A 51 -10.55 -15.13 -10.57
N SER A 52 -10.89 -13.99 -9.97
CA SER A 52 -10.55 -13.68 -8.58
C SER A 52 -11.49 -14.39 -7.58
N LYS A 53 -11.15 -14.30 -6.30
CA LYS A 53 -11.97 -14.81 -5.19
C LYS A 53 -13.01 -13.81 -4.69
N PHE A 54 -13.09 -12.63 -5.29
CA PHE A 54 -14.04 -11.60 -4.87
C PHE A 54 -15.44 -11.92 -5.35
N LEU A 55 -16.44 -11.39 -4.65
CA LEU A 55 -17.84 -11.45 -5.09
C LEU A 55 -18.22 -10.17 -5.85
N ASN A 56 -19.09 -10.30 -6.85
CA ASN A 56 -19.67 -9.13 -7.52
C ASN A 56 -20.47 -8.28 -6.52
N GLY A 57 -20.24 -6.96 -6.51
CA GLY A 57 -20.81 -6.02 -5.55
C GLY A 57 -20.11 -5.98 -4.19
N GLU A 58 -19.07 -6.79 -3.97
CA GLU A 58 -18.26 -6.73 -2.74
C GLU A 58 -17.45 -5.43 -2.68
N GLN A 59 -17.39 -4.82 -1.49
CA GLN A 59 -16.48 -3.70 -1.22
C GLN A 59 -15.16 -4.21 -0.64
N ALA A 60 -14.11 -4.12 -1.44
CA ALA A 60 -12.78 -4.55 -1.07
C ALA A 60 -11.82 -3.35 -0.92
N GLU A 61 -10.68 -3.58 -0.26
CA GLU A 61 -9.61 -2.59 -0.22
C GLU A 61 -8.89 -2.50 -1.56
N ARG A 62 -8.73 -1.28 -2.08
CA ARG A 62 -8.12 -1.02 -3.39
C ARG A 62 -6.76 -1.70 -3.53
N GLN A 63 -5.93 -1.61 -2.49
CA GLN A 63 -4.59 -2.20 -2.50
C GLN A 63 -4.64 -3.72 -2.63
N ARG A 64 -5.54 -4.38 -1.89
CA ARG A 64 -5.73 -5.83 -1.95
C ARG A 64 -6.19 -6.30 -3.33
N VAL A 65 -7.10 -5.55 -3.96
CA VAL A 65 -7.59 -5.88 -5.31
C VAL A 65 -6.48 -5.70 -6.35
N ILE A 66 -5.66 -4.64 -6.24
CA ILE A 66 -4.50 -4.41 -7.11
C ILE A 66 -3.48 -5.56 -6.99
N GLU A 67 -3.16 -5.96 -5.76
CA GLU A 67 -2.23 -7.06 -5.51
C GLU A 67 -2.74 -8.41 -6.02
N GLU A 68 -4.02 -8.70 -5.84
CA GLU A 68 -4.62 -9.93 -6.35
C GLU A 68 -4.67 -9.94 -7.88
N ASN A 69 -5.05 -8.82 -8.50
CA ASN A 69 -5.05 -8.68 -9.94
C ASN A 69 -3.64 -8.85 -10.53
N ALA A 70 -2.61 -8.33 -9.88
CA ALA A 70 -1.22 -8.54 -10.32
C ALA A 70 -0.85 -10.04 -10.35
N LYS A 71 -1.31 -10.83 -9.37
CA LYS A 71 -1.10 -12.29 -9.34
C LYS A 71 -1.91 -13.04 -10.39
N LEU A 72 -3.12 -12.60 -10.68
CA LEU A 72 -3.97 -13.19 -11.73
C LEU A 72 -3.35 -12.95 -13.11
N VAL A 73 -2.91 -11.73 -13.37
CA VAL A 73 -2.22 -11.37 -14.63
C VAL A 73 -0.93 -12.17 -14.79
N ALA A 74 -0.15 -12.37 -13.73
CA ALA A 74 1.05 -13.21 -13.77
C ALA A 74 0.75 -14.68 -14.10
N ARG A 75 -0.47 -15.15 -13.83
CA ARG A 75 -0.95 -16.50 -14.18
C ARG A 75 -1.70 -16.55 -15.52
N ASN A 76 -1.74 -15.45 -16.27
CA ASN A 76 -2.55 -15.30 -17.48
C ASN A 76 -4.06 -15.54 -17.26
N GLU A 77 -4.55 -15.26 -16.06
CA GLU A 77 -5.97 -15.34 -15.69
C GLU A 77 -6.65 -13.97 -15.84
N LEU A 78 -7.99 -13.95 -15.87
CA LEU A 78 -8.77 -12.72 -16.05
C LEU A 78 -8.77 -11.90 -14.74
N PRO A 79 -8.28 -10.65 -14.76
CA PRO A 79 -8.28 -9.79 -13.58
C PRO A 79 -9.71 -9.32 -13.24
N ALA A 80 -9.95 -9.06 -11.95
CA ALA A 80 -11.21 -8.49 -11.51
C ALA A 80 -11.33 -7.01 -11.93
N ARG A 81 -12.51 -6.62 -12.41
CA ARG A 81 -12.85 -5.20 -12.66
C ARG A 81 -13.51 -4.62 -11.43
N PHE A 82 -13.17 -3.37 -11.14
CA PHE A 82 -13.64 -2.67 -9.96
C PHE A 82 -13.80 -1.19 -10.23
N ASP A 83 -14.75 -0.58 -9.53
CA ASP A 83 -14.99 0.85 -9.56
C ASP A 83 -14.62 1.49 -8.20
N PRO A 84 -13.93 2.64 -8.18
CA PRO A 84 -13.60 3.33 -6.95
C PRO A 84 -14.85 3.88 -6.26
N VAL A 85 -14.91 3.70 -4.94
CA VAL A 85 -16.00 4.21 -4.10
C VAL A 85 -15.47 5.31 -3.20
N LEU A 86 -16.14 6.46 -3.20
CA LEU A 86 -15.85 7.54 -2.27
C LEU A 86 -16.63 7.31 -0.97
N LEU A 87 -15.90 7.20 0.14
CA LEU A 87 -16.46 7.11 1.48
C LEU A 87 -16.20 8.39 2.25
N GLY A 88 -17.17 8.82 3.05
CA GLY A 88 -16.96 9.89 4.04
C GLY A 88 -15.90 9.49 5.07
N ILE A 89 -15.20 10.47 5.67
CA ILE A 89 -14.08 10.23 6.59
C ILE A 89 -14.44 9.30 7.76
N THR A 90 -15.65 9.42 8.32
CA THR A 90 -16.14 8.58 9.42
C THR A 90 -16.31 7.14 8.96
N LYS A 91 -16.96 6.93 7.81
CA LYS A 91 -17.19 5.59 7.25
C LYS A 91 -15.88 4.94 6.79
N ALA A 92 -14.96 5.71 6.20
CA ALA A 92 -13.63 5.24 5.83
C ALA A 92 -12.81 4.80 7.06
N SER A 93 -12.95 5.51 8.18
CA SER A 93 -12.26 5.19 9.44
C SER A 93 -12.82 3.95 10.15
N LEU A 94 -14.10 3.64 9.98
CA LEU A 94 -14.72 2.40 10.48
C LEU A 94 -14.42 1.19 9.58
N ALA A 95 -14.23 1.41 8.28
CA ALA A 95 -13.99 0.35 7.30
C ALA A 95 -12.53 -0.15 7.21
N THR A 96 -11.75 0.02 8.29
CA THR A 96 -10.36 -0.44 8.38
C THR A 96 -10.27 -1.94 8.63
N GLU A 97 -9.20 -2.59 8.18
CA GLU A 97 -9.03 -4.04 8.39
C GLU A 97 -8.82 -4.42 9.86
N SER A 98 -8.22 -3.52 10.65
CA SER A 98 -8.05 -3.74 12.08
C SER A 98 -9.33 -3.45 12.83
N PHE A 99 -9.89 -4.48 13.46
CA PHE A 99 -11.03 -4.33 14.35
C PHE A 99 -10.65 -3.63 15.66
N ILE A 100 -9.40 -3.76 16.12
CA ILE A 100 -8.90 -3.06 17.32
C ILE A 100 -8.88 -1.55 17.06
N SER A 101 -8.33 -1.14 15.92
CA SER A 101 -8.32 0.25 15.48
C SER A 101 -9.74 0.78 15.24
N ALA A 102 -10.61 0.01 14.58
CA ALA A 102 -11.99 0.42 14.32
C ALA A 102 -12.80 0.59 15.61
N ALA A 103 -12.72 -0.39 16.53
CA ALA A 103 -13.41 -0.35 17.82
C ALA A 103 -12.95 0.85 18.67
N SER A 104 -11.67 1.25 18.60
CA SER A 104 -11.17 2.42 19.33
C SER A 104 -11.75 3.76 18.87
N PHE A 105 -12.36 3.82 17.68
CA PHE A 105 -12.91 5.05 17.13
C PHE A 105 -14.37 5.25 17.54
N GLN A 106 -15.27 4.37 17.08
CA GLN A 106 -16.71 4.41 17.35
C GLN A 106 -17.30 2.98 17.23
N GLU A 107 -18.58 2.81 17.64
CA GLU A 107 -19.34 1.56 17.46
C GLU A 107 -18.68 0.29 18.08
N THR A 108 -17.97 0.46 19.22
CA THR A 108 -17.22 -0.60 19.94
C THR A 108 -17.96 -1.93 20.04
N THR A 109 -19.20 -1.93 20.55
CA THR A 109 -19.98 -3.16 20.77
C THR A 109 -20.25 -3.90 19.46
N ARG A 110 -20.62 -3.18 18.40
CA ARG A 110 -20.91 -3.77 17.10
C ARG A 110 -19.64 -4.35 16.46
N VAL A 111 -18.55 -3.58 16.45
CA VAL A 111 -17.27 -3.99 15.83
C VAL A 111 -16.72 -5.24 16.51
N LEU A 112 -16.71 -5.27 17.86
CA LEU A 112 -16.20 -6.43 18.60
C LEU A 112 -17.07 -7.68 18.43
N THR A 113 -18.40 -7.51 18.37
CA THR A 113 -19.33 -8.63 18.14
C THR A 113 -19.13 -9.22 16.75
N GLU A 114 -19.02 -8.37 15.72
CA GLU A 114 -18.80 -8.81 14.34
C GLU A 114 -17.45 -9.52 14.18
N ALA A 115 -16.39 -9.01 14.83
CA ALA A 115 -15.07 -9.62 14.87
C ALA A 115 -15.09 -11.00 15.59
N ALA A 116 -15.79 -11.11 16.71
CA ALA A 116 -15.93 -12.35 17.47
C ALA A 116 -16.69 -13.43 16.69
N VAL A 117 -17.80 -13.06 16.04
CA VAL A 117 -18.60 -14.00 15.23
C VAL A 117 -17.82 -14.50 14.02
N ARG A 118 -17.01 -13.64 13.38
CA ARG A 118 -16.17 -14.02 12.23
C ARG A 118 -14.85 -14.68 12.62
N GLY A 119 -14.47 -14.65 13.90
CA GLY A 119 -13.16 -15.12 14.37
C GLY A 119 -11.98 -14.36 13.75
N THR A 120 -12.13 -13.05 13.50
CA THR A 120 -11.07 -12.26 12.85
C THR A 120 -9.87 -12.07 13.76
N SER A 121 -8.66 -12.17 13.20
CA SER A 121 -7.41 -11.89 13.91
C SER A 121 -6.76 -10.60 13.39
N ASP A 122 -6.15 -9.83 14.29
CA ASP A 122 -5.49 -8.57 13.98
C ASP A 122 -3.96 -8.75 13.91
N ASN A 123 -3.36 -8.26 12.83
CA ASN A 123 -1.92 -8.40 12.58
C ASN A 123 -1.08 -7.26 13.19
N LEU A 124 -1.69 -6.29 13.87
CA LEU A 124 -1.01 -5.16 14.54
C LEU A 124 -0.08 -4.40 13.57
N ARG A 125 -0.58 -4.09 12.38
CA ARG A 125 0.18 -3.36 11.34
C ARG A 125 -0.02 -1.85 11.43
N GLY A 126 -1.08 -1.41 12.10
CA GLY A 126 -1.45 0.00 12.25
C GLY A 126 -0.77 0.68 13.43
N LEU A 127 -0.85 2.01 13.45
CA LEU A 127 -0.32 2.81 14.57
C LEU A 127 -1.17 2.61 15.83
N LYS A 128 -2.50 2.71 15.71
CA LYS A 128 -3.43 2.66 16.87
C LYS A 128 -3.40 1.31 17.57
N GLU A 129 -3.45 0.22 16.84
CA GLU A 129 -3.30 -1.14 17.38
C GLU A 129 -2.06 -1.28 18.28
N ASN A 130 -0.90 -0.86 17.78
CA ASN A 130 0.36 -1.00 18.52
C ASN A 130 0.39 -0.12 19.76
N VAL A 131 -0.17 1.10 19.69
CA VAL A 131 -0.31 1.97 20.86
C VAL A 131 -1.20 1.34 21.92
N ILE A 132 -2.36 0.78 21.53
CA ILE A 132 -3.32 0.17 22.46
C ILE A 132 -2.72 -1.05 23.16
N VAL A 133 -1.93 -1.85 22.43
CA VAL A 133 -1.29 -3.07 22.96
C VAL A 133 0.03 -2.75 23.70
N GLY A 134 0.54 -1.52 23.64
CA GLY A 134 1.78 -1.11 24.31
C GLY A 134 3.07 -1.54 23.59
N ARG A 135 3.00 -1.72 22.26
CA ARG A 135 4.16 -2.05 21.40
C ARG A 135 4.70 -0.81 20.70
N LEU A 136 5.95 -0.89 20.25
CA LEU A 136 6.53 0.15 19.39
C LEU A 136 5.64 0.37 18.15
N ILE A 137 5.40 1.63 17.79
CA ILE A 137 4.61 1.98 16.60
C ILE A 137 5.40 1.73 15.30
N PRO A 138 4.75 1.37 14.19
CA PRO A 138 5.40 1.15 12.90
C PRO A 138 5.71 2.47 12.16
N ALA A 139 6.20 3.47 12.88
CA ALA A 139 6.56 4.78 12.34
C ALA A 139 7.80 5.34 13.05
N GLY A 140 8.52 6.24 12.38
CA GLY A 140 9.75 6.85 12.92
C GLY A 140 10.79 5.80 13.29
N THR A 141 11.35 5.89 14.50
CA THR A 141 12.36 4.95 15.03
C THR A 141 11.84 3.51 15.15
N GLY A 142 10.53 3.31 15.31
CA GLY A 142 9.93 1.98 15.37
C GLY A 142 9.88 1.26 14.01
N LEU A 143 10.10 1.97 12.90
CA LEU A 143 10.10 1.37 11.56
C LEU A 143 11.24 0.36 11.38
N ALA A 144 12.43 0.65 11.93
CA ALA A 144 13.57 -0.28 11.93
C ALA A 144 13.24 -1.59 12.68
N TYR A 145 12.63 -1.47 13.85
CA TYR A 145 12.17 -2.61 14.67
C TYR A 145 11.16 -3.47 13.91
N HIS A 146 10.13 -2.86 13.31
CA HIS A 146 9.12 -3.60 12.55
C HIS A 146 9.65 -4.17 11.23
N ALA A 147 10.61 -3.50 10.58
CA ALA A 147 11.27 -4.01 9.38
C ALA A 147 12.14 -5.24 9.69
N GLN A 148 12.92 -5.21 10.77
CA GLN A 148 13.71 -6.35 11.23
C GLN A 148 12.82 -7.50 11.68
N ARG A 149 11.73 -7.22 12.41
CA ARG A 149 10.77 -8.26 12.83
C ARG A 149 10.11 -8.95 11.65
N ARG A 150 9.75 -8.20 10.60
CA ARG A 150 9.22 -8.77 9.36
C ARG A 150 10.25 -9.65 8.66
N ARG A 151 11.51 -9.21 8.57
CA ARG A 151 12.62 -10.00 8.02
C ARG A 151 12.80 -11.34 8.75
N ASN A 152 12.86 -11.30 10.07
CA ASN A 152 13.02 -12.50 10.88
C ASN A 152 11.80 -13.43 10.76
N ALA A 153 10.58 -12.89 10.64
CA ALA A 153 9.36 -13.67 10.47
C ALA A 153 9.24 -14.31 9.08
N SER A 154 9.84 -13.73 8.04
CA SER A 154 9.90 -14.32 6.69
C SER A 154 10.92 -15.46 6.56
N GLY A 155 11.76 -15.70 7.57
CA GLY A 155 12.78 -16.77 7.53
C GLY A 155 13.87 -16.59 6.46
N LEU A 156 13.90 -15.44 5.78
CA LEU A 156 14.85 -15.13 4.72
C LEU A 156 16.20 -14.78 5.34
N THR A 157 17.25 -15.48 4.90
CA THR A 157 18.63 -15.19 5.28
C THR A 157 19.08 -13.87 4.65
N ASP A 158 20.00 -13.14 5.31
CA ASP A 158 20.52 -11.86 4.77
C ASP A 158 21.12 -12.04 3.36
N SER A 159 21.63 -13.24 3.04
CA SER A 159 22.15 -13.63 1.73
C SER A 159 21.08 -13.68 0.64
N GLU A 160 19.87 -14.17 0.94
CA GLU A 160 18.75 -14.25 -0.02
C GLU A 160 18.11 -12.87 -0.26
N LEU A 161 18.23 -11.96 0.69
CA LEU A 161 17.80 -10.57 0.53
C LEU A 161 18.75 -9.78 -0.36
N GLN A 162 20.06 -10.04 -0.27
CA GLN A 162 21.08 -9.35 -1.07
C GLN A 162 21.00 -9.75 -2.56
N THR A 163 20.59 -10.99 -2.84
CA THR A 163 20.29 -11.44 -4.21
C THR A 163 18.99 -10.84 -4.75
N LEU A 164 17.97 -10.64 -3.91
CA LEU A 164 16.70 -10.00 -4.27
C LEU A 164 16.77 -8.46 -4.36
N SER A 165 17.65 -7.81 -3.60
CA SER A 165 17.81 -6.34 -3.59
C SER A 165 18.66 -5.81 -4.74
N GLY A 166 19.12 -6.67 -5.66
CA GLY A 166 19.70 -6.26 -6.92
C GLY A 166 21.01 -5.48 -6.78
N SER A 167 22.08 -6.13 -6.34
CA SER A 167 23.43 -5.78 -6.79
C SER A 167 23.92 -6.80 -7.81
N ALA A 168 23.27 -6.84 -8.97
CA ALA A 168 23.89 -7.37 -10.19
C ALA A 168 24.87 -6.32 -10.73
N ALA A 169 25.92 -6.05 -9.96
CA ALA A 169 27.16 -5.48 -10.46
C ALA A 169 28.19 -6.62 -10.47
N VAL A 170 27.94 -7.64 -11.28
CA VAL A 170 29.06 -8.41 -11.81
C VAL A 170 29.60 -7.56 -12.93
N ALA A 171 30.65 -6.83 -12.58
CA ALA A 171 31.48 -6.10 -13.50
C ALA A 171 31.85 -7.01 -14.68
N THR A 172 31.69 -6.45 -15.86
CA THR A 172 32.41 -6.81 -17.08
C THR A 172 33.88 -7.11 -16.81
N GLU A 173 34.25 -8.38 -16.73
CA GLU A 173 35.57 -8.83 -17.18
C GLU A 173 35.46 -9.12 -18.68
N VAL A 174 35.54 -8.04 -19.46
CA VAL A 174 35.93 -8.16 -20.86
C VAL A 174 37.44 -8.45 -20.83
N ALA A 175 37.81 -9.72 -21.01
CA ALA A 175 39.18 -10.08 -21.30
C ALA A 175 39.59 -9.38 -22.61
N ALA A 176 40.43 -8.35 -22.48
CA ALA A 176 41.07 -7.70 -23.61
C ALA A 176 42.12 -8.66 -24.22
N PRO A 177 42.25 -8.73 -25.56
CA PRO A 177 43.33 -9.47 -26.18
C PRO A 177 44.63 -8.65 -26.08
N GLU A 178 45.69 -9.25 -25.57
CA GLU A 178 47.05 -8.72 -25.66
C GLU A 178 47.46 -8.65 -27.14
N ALA A 179 47.65 -7.43 -27.63
CA ALA A 179 48.40 -7.15 -28.86
C ALA A 179 49.69 -6.45 -28.46
N GLU A 180 50.77 -7.23 -28.34
CA GLU A 180 52.12 -6.73 -28.12
C GLU A 180 52.88 -6.67 -29.46
N GLN A 181 53.02 -5.43 -29.95
CA GLN A 181 54.11 -4.79 -30.71
C GLN A 181 54.88 -5.57 -31.79
N ALA A 182 54.89 -4.97 -32.99
CA ALA A 182 55.85 -5.24 -34.06
C ALA A 182 57.13 -4.37 -33.95
N SER A 183 58.20 -4.88 -34.56
CA SER A 183 59.56 -4.32 -34.80
C SER A 183 60.60 -4.61 -33.71
N GLY A 184 61.79 -5.17 -33.97
CA GLY A 184 62.47 -5.66 -35.17
C GLY A 184 63.98 -5.78 -34.88
N GLY A 185 64.69 -6.75 -35.47
CA GLY A 185 66.17 -6.76 -35.53
C GLY A 185 66.88 -8.12 -35.48
N GLU A 186 67.72 -8.38 -36.50
CA GLU A 186 68.78 -9.41 -36.67
C GLU A 186 68.31 -10.83 -37.04
N GLU A 187 68.71 -11.47 -38.15
CA GLU A 187 69.86 -11.33 -39.09
C GLU A 187 69.44 -11.09 -40.57
#